data_AF-A0A1G3BCI5-F1
#
_entry.id   AF-A0A1G3BCI5-F1
#
_cell.length_a   1.000
_cell.length_b   1.000
_cell.length_c   1.000
_cell.angle_alpha   90.00
_cell.angle_beta   90.00
_cell.angle_gamma   90.00
#
_symmetry.space_group_name_H-M   'P 1'
#
loop_
_entity.id
_entity.type
_entity.pdbx_description
1 polymer ?
#
loop_
_entity_poly.entity_id
_entity_poly.type
_entity_poly.pdbx_seq_one_letter_code
_entity_poly.pdbx_strand_id
1 'polypeptide(L)'
;MTTLVENLIVIISKLIKFISNTFNLGSGYTWPGHVALLVNPNFLKSRRIRFKKGVVLVSGTNGKTTTTKLITHLLEKSGYTVSHNKSGANLLNGIASSIILDFPAFGDLNRDFGVFEVDEGALPLVLSNLKASAVVLLNLSRDQLDRYGEVDIISEKWTKSLLSLNPAPTLIVDGDKDYFNSISQAFKGDTIAFGDSVDYLSRTTIKQLYACGEVACTGMHGANRLGSNSLLEGLVTGYIAGTDACKSIQKTRRELLPYTIRKSMGLSKISWLDLNDIKNSLKSLMWRDAGIERNERHLLEAEEMIEMWSSYVMDKEFSNPAGWELQNMLLVSKLIVTSARKRKESRGVHHRTDYQKTDNIHWKKHILIKK
;
A
#
# COMPACT_ATOMS: atom_id res chain seq x y z
N MET A 1 -6.20 -20.25 -41.13
CA MET A 1 -7.58 -20.47 -40.64
C MET A 1 -7.81 -19.86 -39.26
N THR A 2 -6.88 -20.01 -38.30
CA THR A 2 -6.98 -19.49 -36.93
C THR A 2 -7.14 -17.97 -36.80
N THR A 3 -6.37 -17.17 -37.54
CA THR A 3 -6.40 -15.69 -37.44
C THR A 3 -7.73 -15.07 -37.88
N LEU A 4 -8.38 -15.67 -38.88
CA LEU A 4 -9.66 -15.20 -39.41
C LEU A 4 -10.81 -15.51 -38.46
N VAL A 5 -10.79 -16.70 -37.84
CA VAL A 5 -11.70 -17.07 -36.76
C VAL A 5 -11.52 -16.17 -35.55
N GLU A 6 -10.28 -15.86 -35.15
CA GLU A 6 -10.00 -14.95 -34.04
C GLU A 6 -10.46 -13.51 -34.32
N ASN A 7 -10.31 -13.00 -35.54
CA ASN A 7 -10.89 -11.71 -35.94
C ASN A 7 -12.42 -11.73 -35.82
N LEU A 8 -13.05 -12.81 -36.29
CA LEU A 8 -14.49 -12.96 -36.21
C LEU A 8 -14.96 -13.03 -34.75
N ILE A 9 -14.24 -13.76 -33.88
CA ILE A 9 -14.48 -13.78 -32.43
C ILE A 9 -14.42 -12.36 -31.86
N VAL A 10 -13.36 -11.60 -32.12
CA VAL A 10 -13.22 -10.23 -31.59
C VAL A 10 -14.36 -9.32 -32.06
N ILE A 11 -14.73 -9.39 -33.34
CA ILE A 11 -15.81 -8.58 -33.92
C ILE A 11 -17.17 -8.95 -33.30
N ILE A 12 -17.50 -10.25 -33.27
CA ILE A 12 -18.77 -10.74 -32.69
C ILE A 12 -18.84 -10.38 -31.21
N SER A 13 -17.77 -10.60 -30.45
CA SER A 13 -17.72 -10.30 -29.01
C SER A 13 -17.89 -8.80 -28.71
N LYS A 14 -17.35 -7.91 -29.56
CA LYS A 14 -17.58 -6.47 -29.45
C LYS A 14 -19.01 -6.07 -29.81
N LEU A 15 -19.59 -6.72 -30.83
CA LEU A 15 -20.99 -6.51 -31.19
C LEU A 15 -21.93 -6.96 -30.06
N ILE A 16 -21.64 -8.10 -29.42
CA ILE A 16 -22.39 -8.59 -28.24
C ILE A 16 -22.38 -7.56 -27.12
N LYS A 17 -21.22 -6.94 -26.83
CA LYS A 17 -21.15 -5.86 -25.83
C LYS A 17 -22.01 -4.66 -26.24
N PHE A 18 -21.93 -4.25 -27.51
CA PHE A 18 -22.73 -3.14 -28.02
C PHE A 18 -24.23 -3.40 -27.87
N ILE A 19 -24.70 -4.61 -28.24
CA ILE A 19 -26.09 -5.03 -28.09
C ILE A 19 -26.48 -5.08 -26.60
N SER A 20 -25.67 -5.74 -25.75
CA SER A 20 -25.95 -5.85 -24.31
C SER A 20 -26.15 -4.48 -23.65
N ASN A 21 -25.30 -3.51 -24.00
CA ASN A 21 -25.39 -2.15 -23.48
C ASN A 21 -26.59 -1.39 -24.05
N THR A 22 -26.90 -1.57 -25.34
CA THR A 22 -28.01 -0.86 -26.01
C THR A 22 -29.38 -1.32 -25.53
N PHE A 23 -29.53 -2.63 -25.27
CA PHE A 23 -30.79 -3.23 -24.82
C PHE A 23 -30.86 -3.48 -23.30
N ASN A 24 -29.87 -3.01 -22.55
CA ASN A 24 -29.80 -3.12 -21.08
C ASN A 24 -29.95 -4.57 -20.55
N LEU A 25 -29.45 -5.56 -21.32
CA LEU A 25 -29.57 -7.00 -21.04
C LEU A 25 -28.55 -7.49 -19.99
N GLY A 26 -27.78 -6.58 -19.40
CA GLY A 26 -26.73 -6.87 -18.43
C GLY A 26 -25.48 -6.02 -18.68
N SER A 27 -24.45 -6.21 -17.83
CA SER A 27 -23.25 -5.36 -17.84
C SER A 27 -22.39 -5.50 -19.11
N GLY A 28 -22.59 -6.55 -19.92
CA GLY A 28 -21.85 -6.76 -21.17
C GLY A 28 -20.38 -7.13 -21.00
N TYR A 29 -19.92 -7.42 -19.78
CA TYR A 29 -18.50 -7.64 -19.45
C TYR A 29 -18.07 -9.11 -19.26
N THR A 30 -18.98 -10.08 -19.39
CA THR A 30 -18.68 -11.53 -19.26
C THR A 30 -19.02 -12.32 -20.52
N TRP A 31 -20.11 -11.96 -21.20
CA TRP A 31 -20.57 -12.60 -22.43
C TRP A 31 -19.54 -12.59 -23.58
N PRO A 32 -18.83 -11.48 -23.87
CA PRO A 32 -17.83 -11.45 -24.94
C PRO A 32 -16.80 -12.58 -24.83
N GLY A 33 -16.29 -12.83 -23.62
CA GLY A 33 -15.31 -13.87 -23.33
C GLY A 33 -15.94 -15.26 -23.21
N HIS A 34 -17.18 -15.38 -22.72
CA HIS A 34 -17.89 -16.66 -22.70
C HIS A 34 -18.06 -17.21 -24.13
N VAL A 35 -18.56 -16.39 -25.06
CA VAL A 35 -18.73 -16.77 -26.47
C VAL A 35 -17.38 -17.07 -27.12
N ALA A 36 -16.36 -16.24 -26.88
CA ALA A 36 -15.03 -16.47 -27.42
C ALA A 36 -14.45 -17.83 -26.99
N LEU A 37 -14.60 -18.20 -25.71
CA LEU A 37 -14.11 -19.47 -25.18
C LEU A 37 -14.95 -20.68 -25.61
N LEU A 38 -16.25 -20.49 -25.91
CA LEU A 38 -17.07 -21.53 -26.53
C LEU A 38 -16.63 -21.82 -27.97
N VAL A 39 -16.34 -20.78 -28.75
CA VAL A 39 -15.90 -20.91 -30.15
C VAL A 39 -14.46 -21.40 -30.24
N ASN A 40 -13.58 -20.89 -29.38
CA ASN A 40 -12.19 -21.29 -29.29
C ASN A 40 -11.75 -21.39 -27.82
N PRO A 41 -11.76 -22.60 -27.23
CA PRO A 41 -11.33 -22.81 -25.84
C PRO A 41 -9.88 -22.37 -25.57
N ASN A 42 -9.02 -22.33 -26.60
CA ASN A 42 -7.63 -21.91 -26.51
C ASN A 42 -7.44 -20.44 -26.89
N PHE A 43 -8.49 -19.62 -26.96
CA PHE A 43 -8.40 -18.21 -27.37
C PHE A 43 -7.35 -17.43 -26.54
N LEU A 44 -7.31 -17.64 -25.23
CA LEU A 44 -6.34 -16.97 -24.34
C LEU A 44 -4.88 -17.40 -24.57
N LYS A 45 -4.64 -18.51 -25.27
CA LYS A 45 -3.32 -18.97 -25.71
C LYS A 45 -2.94 -18.46 -27.09
N SER A 46 -3.80 -17.64 -27.71
CA SER A 46 -3.54 -17.07 -29.03
C SER A 46 -2.25 -16.28 -29.05
N ARG A 47 -1.47 -16.45 -30.12
CA ARG A 47 -0.23 -15.67 -30.35
C ARG A 47 -0.49 -14.17 -30.55
N ARG A 48 -1.75 -13.79 -30.78
CA ARG A 48 -2.18 -12.40 -30.96
C ARG A 48 -2.39 -11.64 -29.66
N ILE A 49 -2.43 -12.35 -28.53
CA ILE A 49 -2.50 -11.75 -27.20
C ILE A 49 -1.07 -11.51 -26.74
N ARG A 50 -0.58 -10.27 -26.90
CA ARG A 50 0.79 -9.91 -26.55
C ARG A 50 0.84 -8.77 -25.54
N PHE A 51 1.26 -9.11 -24.32
CA PHE A 51 1.64 -8.16 -23.29
C PHE A 51 3.16 -8.02 -23.29
N LYS A 52 3.69 -6.85 -23.67
CA LYS A 52 5.13 -6.66 -23.91
C LYS A 52 6.00 -6.88 -22.67
N LYS A 53 5.48 -6.51 -21.51
CA LYS A 53 6.19 -6.54 -20.22
C LYS A 53 5.71 -7.66 -19.31
N GLY A 54 4.54 -8.25 -19.58
CA GLY A 54 4.07 -9.46 -18.92
C GLY A 54 2.65 -9.41 -18.39
N VAL A 55 2.25 -10.48 -17.72
CA VAL A 55 0.93 -10.62 -17.09
C VAL A 55 1.09 -10.81 -15.59
N VAL A 56 0.35 -10.04 -14.80
CA VAL A 56 0.26 -10.16 -13.34
C VAL A 56 -1.14 -10.69 -13.00
N LEU A 57 -1.20 -11.81 -12.28
CA LEU A 57 -2.45 -12.34 -11.73
C LEU A 57 -2.48 -12.10 -10.24
N VAL A 58 -3.60 -11.59 -9.71
CA VAL A 58 -3.78 -11.31 -8.27
C VAL A 58 -4.92 -12.18 -7.75
N SER A 59 -4.66 -13.02 -6.75
CA SER A 59 -5.67 -13.91 -6.16
C SER A 59 -5.57 -13.98 -4.63
N GLY A 60 -6.67 -14.37 -3.99
CA GLY A 60 -6.85 -14.43 -2.54
C GLY A 60 -8.27 -14.07 -2.13
N THR A 61 -8.77 -14.50 -0.98
CA THR A 61 -10.14 -14.21 -0.54
C THR A 61 -10.38 -12.70 -0.43
N ASN A 62 -9.47 -11.97 0.24
CA ASN A 62 -9.59 -10.53 0.45
C ASN A 62 -8.51 -9.71 -0.26
N GLY A 63 -8.85 -8.47 -0.61
CA GLY A 63 -7.88 -7.46 -1.09
C GLY A 63 -7.51 -7.55 -2.57
N LYS A 64 -8.09 -8.49 -3.34
CA LYS A 64 -7.85 -8.67 -4.78
C LYS A 64 -8.05 -7.37 -5.56
N THR A 65 -9.23 -6.75 -5.41
CA THR A 65 -9.62 -5.56 -6.17
C THR A 65 -8.79 -4.33 -5.81
N THR A 66 -8.53 -4.11 -4.53
CA THR A 66 -7.67 -3.00 -4.08
C THR A 66 -6.26 -3.14 -4.62
N THR A 67 -5.66 -4.32 -4.46
CA THR A 67 -4.30 -4.61 -4.94
C THR A 67 -4.20 -4.48 -6.46
N THR A 68 -5.14 -5.07 -7.20
CA THR A 68 -5.19 -5.00 -8.67
C THR A 68 -5.31 -3.56 -9.16
N LYS A 69 -6.17 -2.75 -8.54
CA LYS A 69 -6.33 -1.33 -8.87
C LYS A 69 -5.08 -0.50 -8.54
N LEU A 70 -4.43 -0.77 -7.41
CA LEU A 70 -3.18 -0.09 -7.04
C LEU A 70 -2.05 -0.40 -8.02
N ILE A 71 -1.85 -1.67 -8.36
CA ILE A 71 -0.84 -2.10 -9.36
C ILE A 71 -1.13 -1.43 -10.71
N THR A 72 -2.39 -1.50 -11.16
CA THR A 72 -2.83 -0.87 -12.41
C THR A 72 -2.53 0.62 -12.41
N HIS A 73 -2.93 1.33 -11.35
CA HIS A 73 -2.73 2.77 -11.22
C HIS A 73 -1.25 3.16 -11.25
N LEU A 74 -0.39 2.43 -10.53
CA LEU A 74 1.05 2.68 -10.48
C LEU A 74 1.71 2.49 -11.85
N LEU A 75 1.33 1.44 -12.58
CA LEU A 75 1.83 1.18 -13.93
C LEU A 75 1.38 2.25 -14.92
N GLU A 76 0.09 2.63 -14.90
CA GLU A 76 -0.44 3.70 -15.75
C GLU A 76 0.21 5.04 -15.45
N LYS A 77 0.41 5.38 -14.17
CA LYS A 77 1.15 6.60 -13.76
C LYS A 77 2.62 6.58 -14.17
N SER A 78 3.18 5.40 -14.38
CA SER A 78 4.54 5.23 -14.92
C SER A 78 4.58 5.27 -16.45
N GLY A 79 3.46 5.54 -17.13
CA GLY A 79 3.37 5.68 -18.58
C GLY A 79 3.10 4.37 -19.33
N TYR A 80 2.76 3.28 -18.64
CA TYR A 80 2.47 2.00 -19.29
C TYR A 80 0.98 1.84 -19.62
N THR A 81 0.70 1.10 -20.68
CA THR A 81 -0.67 0.68 -21.03
C THR A 81 -1.03 -0.65 -20.36
N VAL A 82 -2.17 -0.70 -19.68
CA VAL A 82 -2.58 -1.84 -18.86
C VAL A 82 -3.97 -2.35 -19.27
N SER A 83 -4.09 -3.67 -19.47
CA SER A 83 -5.38 -4.36 -19.53
C SER A 83 -5.73 -4.92 -18.16
N HIS A 84 -6.95 -4.68 -17.68
CA HIS A 84 -7.43 -5.23 -16.41
C HIS A 84 -8.96 -5.42 -16.44
N ASN A 85 -9.48 -6.31 -15.59
CA ASN A 85 -10.91 -6.62 -15.51
C ASN A 85 -11.70 -5.55 -14.73
N LYS A 86 -11.97 -4.41 -15.40
CA LYS A 86 -12.69 -3.23 -14.87
C LYS A 86 -14.03 -3.53 -14.19
N SER A 87 -14.72 -4.59 -14.60
CA SER A 87 -16.05 -4.96 -14.12
C SER A 87 -16.07 -5.87 -12.89
N GLY A 88 -14.90 -6.30 -12.37
CA GLY A 88 -14.83 -7.28 -11.28
C GLY A 88 -15.25 -8.69 -11.68
N ALA A 89 -15.21 -9.02 -12.99
CA ALA A 89 -15.45 -10.36 -13.47
C ALA A 89 -14.16 -11.19 -13.35
N ASN A 90 -14.11 -12.07 -12.35
CA ASN A 90 -12.86 -12.67 -11.85
C ASN A 90 -12.64 -14.11 -12.30
N LEU A 91 -13.57 -14.63 -13.10
CA LEU A 91 -13.50 -15.94 -13.73
C LEU A 91 -12.85 -15.84 -15.12
N LEU A 92 -12.51 -16.99 -15.71
CA LEU A 92 -11.82 -17.10 -17.00
C LEU A 92 -12.51 -16.30 -18.12
N ASN A 93 -13.84 -16.34 -18.20
CA ASN A 93 -14.64 -15.62 -19.18
C ASN A 93 -14.61 -14.10 -18.98
N GLY A 94 -14.53 -13.62 -17.73
CA GLY A 94 -14.37 -12.21 -17.41
C GLY A 94 -13.02 -11.67 -17.87
N ILE A 95 -11.95 -12.43 -17.62
CA ILE A 95 -10.59 -12.11 -18.09
C ILE A 95 -10.51 -12.16 -19.62
N ALA A 96 -11.12 -13.16 -20.26
CA ALA A 96 -11.20 -13.21 -21.71
C ALA A 96 -11.95 -12.00 -22.28
N SER A 97 -13.05 -11.60 -21.64
CA SER A 97 -13.83 -10.42 -22.06
C SER A 97 -12.99 -9.15 -21.97
N SER A 98 -12.28 -8.91 -20.86
CA SER A 98 -11.45 -7.71 -20.71
C SER A 98 -10.35 -7.63 -21.76
N ILE A 99 -9.70 -8.76 -22.05
CA ILE A 99 -8.69 -8.87 -23.11
C ILE A 99 -9.29 -8.58 -24.49
N ILE A 100 -10.41 -9.22 -24.85
CA ILE A 100 -11.08 -9.03 -26.16
C ILE A 100 -11.48 -7.58 -26.38
N LEU A 101 -11.94 -6.90 -25.34
CA LEU A 101 -12.37 -5.51 -25.43
C LEU A 101 -11.21 -4.54 -25.64
N ASP A 102 -9.99 -4.93 -25.29
CA ASP A 102 -8.77 -4.15 -25.54
C ASP A 102 -8.13 -4.44 -26.91
N PHE A 103 -8.56 -5.48 -27.64
CA PHE A 103 -8.10 -5.70 -29.00
C PHE A 103 -8.44 -4.51 -29.90
N PRO A 104 -7.64 -4.20 -30.93
CA PRO A 104 -8.09 -3.36 -32.04
C PRO A 104 -9.22 -4.04 -32.83
N ALA A 105 -9.85 -3.33 -33.78
CA ALA A 105 -10.81 -3.96 -34.69
C ALA A 105 -10.15 -4.99 -35.61
N PHE A 106 -8.90 -4.72 -36.00
CA PHE A 106 -8.05 -5.61 -36.79
C PHE A 106 -6.61 -5.54 -36.24
N GLY A 107 -5.90 -6.66 -36.27
CA GLY A 107 -4.53 -6.75 -35.75
C GLY A 107 -4.44 -7.27 -34.31
N ASP A 108 -3.24 -7.25 -33.75
CA ASP A 108 -2.94 -7.93 -32.49
C ASP A 108 -3.15 -7.02 -31.28
N LEU A 109 -3.39 -7.63 -30.12
CA LEU A 109 -3.42 -6.89 -28.86
C LEU A 109 -2.02 -6.35 -28.59
N ASN A 110 -1.93 -5.03 -28.39
CA ASN A 110 -0.67 -4.35 -28.16
C ASN A 110 -0.76 -3.51 -26.87
N ARG A 111 -0.50 -4.16 -25.73
CA ARG A 111 -0.49 -3.55 -24.40
C ARG A 111 0.82 -3.87 -23.70
N ASP A 112 1.24 -3.04 -22.75
CA ASP A 112 2.47 -3.29 -22.00
C ASP A 112 2.25 -4.38 -20.95
N PHE A 113 1.19 -4.27 -20.14
CA PHE A 113 0.87 -5.21 -19.08
C PHE A 113 -0.58 -5.71 -19.14
N GLY A 114 -0.79 -6.95 -18.69
CA GLY A 114 -2.10 -7.44 -18.25
C GLY A 114 -2.11 -7.61 -16.74
N VAL A 115 -3.01 -6.97 -16.01
CA VAL A 115 -3.13 -7.09 -14.56
C VAL A 115 -4.55 -7.53 -14.25
N PHE A 116 -4.72 -8.78 -13.81
CA PHE A 116 -6.05 -9.36 -13.65
C PHE A 116 -6.27 -9.84 -12.22
N GLU A 117 -7.39 -9.42 -11.63
CA GLU A 117 -7.87 -10.03 -10.40
C GLU A 117 -8.55 -11.36 -10.73
N VAL A 118 -8.20 -12.42 -10.02
CA VAL A 118 -8.65 -13.79 -10.29
C VAL A 118 -9.22 -14.39 -9.03
N ASP A 119 -10.41 -14.96 -9.16
CA ASP A 119 -11.05 -15.71 -8.09
C ASP A 119 -10.19 -16.91 -7.67
N GLU A 120 -10.17 -17.21 -6.37
CA GLU A 120 -9.34 -18.27 -5.81
C GLU A 120 -9.65 -19.65 -6.40
N GLY A 121 -10.91 -19.95 -6.71
CA GLY A 121 -11.29 -21.20 -7.37
C GLY A 121 -10.93 -21.23 -8.86
N ALA A 122 -10.86 -20.06 -9.50
CA ALA A 122 -10.60 -19.92 -10.93
C ALA A 122 -9.11 -19.87 -11.27
N LEU A 123 -8.24 -19.54 -10.32
CA LEU A 123 -6.79 -19.36 -10.55
C LEU A 123 -6.14 -20.55 -11.29
N PRO A 124 -6.36 -21.83 -10.89
CA PRO A 124 -5.84 -22.99 -11.64
C PRO A 124 -6.20 -22.98 -13.13
N LEU A 125 -7.47 -22.69 -13.42
CA LEU A 125 -7.99 -22.69 -14.79
C LEU A 125 -7.40 -21.52 -15.60
N VAL A 126 -7.25 -20.35 -14.97
CA VAL A 126 -6.65 -19.18 -15.62
C VAL A 126 -5.16 -19.41 -15.91
N LEU A 127 -4.40 -19.95 -14.97
CA LEU A 127 -2.98 -20.27 -15.16
C LEU A 127 -2.76 -21.27 -16.31
N SER A 128 -3.68 -22.22 -16.50
CA SER A 128 -3.61 -23.19 -17.61
C SER A 128 -3.89 -22.58 -18.99
N ASN A 129 -4.49 -21.38 -19.05
CA ASN A 129 -4.93 -20.72 -20.28
C ASN A 129 -4.20 -19.42 -20.60
N LEU A 130 -3.63 -18.76 -19.60
CA LEU A 130 -2.94 -17.49 -19.74
C LEU A 130 -1.58 -17.56 -19.03
N LYS A 131 -0.51 -17.33 -19.79
CA LYS A 131 0.86 -17.36 -19.24
C LYS A 131 1.12 -16.12 -18.38
N ALA A 132 1.18 -16.31 -17.07
CA ALA A 132 1.54 -15.28 -16.12
C ALA A 132 3.06 -15.06 -16.08
N SER A 133 3.48 -13.81 -15.92
CA SER A 133 4.85 -13.42 -15.60
C SER A 133 5.05 -13.29 -14.09
N ALA A 134 4.00 -12.85 -13.38
CA ALA A 134 3.97 -12.83 -11.92
C ALA A 134 2.59 -13.26 -11.39
N VAL A 135 2.58 -13.91 -10.23
CA VAL A 135 1.36 -14.29 -9.51
C VAL A 135 1.45 -13.76 -8.09
N VAL A 136 0.52 -12.89 -7.72
CA VAL A 136 0.38 -12.30 -6.38
C VAL A 136 -0.69 -13.06 -5.62
N LEU A 137 -0.29 -13.78 -4.58
CA LEU A 137 -1.17 -14.49 -3.66
C LEU A 137 -1.29 -13.70 -2.37
N LEU A 138 -2.50 -13.24 -2.06
CA LEU A 138 -2.79 -12.38 -0.91
C LEU A 138 -3.05 -13.20 0.35
N ASN A 139 -4.31 -13.50 0.67
CA ASN A 139 -4.71 -14.30 1.81
C ASN A 139 -5.79 -15.29 1.37
N LEU A 140 -5.93 -16.40 2.08
CA LEU A 140 -7.10 -17.26 2.06
C LEU A 140 -7.81 -17.13 3.41
N SER A 141 -9.07 -16.74 3.37
CA SER A 141 -9.95 -16.62 4.53
C SER A 141 -11.21 -17.44 4.31
N ARG A 142 -11.84 -17.85 5.40
CA ARG A 142 -13.12 -18.56 5.36
C ARG A 142 -14.22 -17.51 5.20
N ASP A 143 -14.93 -17.53 4.07
CA ASP A 143 -16.04 -16.61 3.83
C ASP A 143 -17.36 -17.13 4.40
N GLN A 144 -17.47 -18.44 4.68
CA GLN A 144 -18.65 -19.06 5.30
C GLN A 144 -18.25 -20.18 6.27
N LEU A 145 -18.98 -20.31 7.40
CA LEU A 145 -18.63 -21.19 8.54
C LEU A 145 -18.82 -22.69 8.27
N ASP A 146 -19.50 -23.04 7.18
CA ASP A 146 -19.98 -24.39 6.83
C ASP A 146 -19.02 -25.17 5.90
N ARG A 147 -17.87 -24.60 5.53
CA ARG A 147 -16.89 -25.24 4.63
C ARG A 147 -15.59 -25.64 5.35
N TYR A 148 -15.67 -26.72 6.13
CA TYR A 148 -14.48 -27.39 6.67
C TYR A 148 -13.60 -27.91 5.50
N GLY A 149 -12.32 -27.49 5.44
CA GLY A 149 -11.32 -27.96 4.46
C GLY A 149 -11.14 -27.12 3.18
N GLU A 150 -11.92 -26.04 2.98
CA GLU A 150 -11.89 -25.28 1.73
C GLU A 150 -10.56 -24.55 1.48
N VAL A 151 -9.97 -23.95 2.51
CA VAL A 151 -8.68 -23.22 2.41
C VAL A 151 -7.55 -24.16 2.00
N ASP A 152 -7.47 -25.34 2.63
CA ASP A 152 -6.43 -26.34 2.35
C ASP A 152 -6.59 -26.89 0.92
N ILE A 153 -7.82 -27.20 0.51
CA ILE A 153 -8.11 -27.65 -0.86
C ILE A 153 -7.72 -26.59 -1.91
N ILE A 154 -8.02 -25.32 -1.66
CA ILE A 154 -7.64 -24.22 -2.56
C ILE A 154 -6.12 -24.08 -2.61
N SER A 155 -5.45 -24.09 -1.45
CA SER A 155 -4.00 -24.01 -1.35
C SER A 155 -3.31 -25.16 -2.08
N GLU A 156 -3.79 -26.40 -1.93
CA GLU A 156 -3.29 -27.57 -2.66
C GLU A 156 -3.49 -27.45 -4.17
N LYS A 157 -4.67 -26.99 -4.62
CA LYS A 157 -4.95 -26.74 -6.04
C LYS A 157 -4.03 -25.67 -6.62
N TRP A 158 -3.79 -24.59 -5.89
CA TRP A 158 -2.84 -23.55 -6.27
C TRP A 158 -1.43 -24.11 -6.38
N THR A 159 -0.97 -24.82 -5.36
CA THR A 159 0.35 -25.48 -5.32
C THR A 159 0.55 -26.36 -6.55
N LYS A 160 -0.37 -27.30 -6.80
CA LYS A 160 -0.27 -28.22 -7.94
C LYS A 160 -0.23 -27.47 -9.28
N SER A 161 -1.05 -26.42 -9.42
CA SER A 161 -1.12 -25.64 -10.65
C SER A 161 0.17 -24.87 -10.88
N LEU A 162 0.67 -24.16 -9.86
CA LEU A 162 1.88 -23.35 -9.93
C LEU A 162 3.13 -24.20 -10.23
N LEU A 163 3.28 -25.35 -9.55
CA LEU A 163 4.40 -26.27 -9.78
C LEU A 163 4.41 -26.90 -11.17
N SER A 164 3.26 -26.92 -11.86
CA SER A 164 3.15 -27.46 -13.23
C SER A 164 3.54 -26.46 -14.33
N LEU A 165 3.73 -25.17 -14.00
CA LEU A 165 3.95 -24.12 -14.99
C LEU A 165 5.39 -24.10 -15.50
N ASN A 166 5.53 -23.95 -16.82
CA ASN A 166 6.80 -23.75 -17.49
C ASN A 166 6.66 -22.74 -18.65
N PRO A 167 7.37 -21.59 -18.63
CA PRO A 167 8.25 -21.13 -17.54
C PRO A 167 7.46 -20.81 -16.26
N ALA A 168 8.13 -20.95 -15.11
CA ALA A 168 7.55 -20.59 -13.83
C ALA A 168 7.44 -19.06 -13.71
N PRO A 169 6.29 -18.49 -13.27
CA PRO A 169 6.18 -17.07 -12.99
C PRO A 169 6.98 -16.67 -11.74
N THR A 170 7.21 -15.38 -11.53
CA THR A 170 7.61 -14.88 -10.20
C THR A 170 6.42 -14.98 -9.26
N LEU A 171 6.58 -15.69 -8.16
CA LEU A 171 5.55 -15.84 -7.14
C LEU A 171 5.73 -14.76 -6.08
N ILE A 172 4.66 -14.01 -5.77
CA ILE A 172 4.66 -12.97 -4.73
C ILE A 172 3.62 -13.39 -3.69
N VAL A 173 4.04 -13.70 -2.47
CA VAL A 173 3.16 -14.27 -1.43
C VAL A 173 3.19 -13.48 -0.14
N ASP A 174 2.11 -13.57 0.64
CA ASP A 174 2.08 -13.11 2.02
C ASP A 174 2.89 -14.06 2.90
N GLY A 175 4.08 -13.63 3.32
CA GLY A 175 4.99 -14.39 4.16
C GLY A 175 4.45 -14.64 5.58
N ASP A 176 3.49 -13.82 6.05
CA ASP A 176 2.86 -14.03 7.35
C ASP A 176 1.89 -15.24 7.36
N LYS A 177 1.71 -15.96 6.24
CA LYS A 177 0.79 -17.10 6.12
C LYS A 177 1.53 -18.42 6.00
N ASP A 178 1.41 -19.25 7.04
CA ASP A 178 2.05 -20.57 7.11
C ASP A 178 1.73 -21.47 5.90
N TYR A 179 0.52 -21.39 5.33
CA TYR A 179 0.14 -22.20 4.17
C TYR A 179 0.86 -21.82 2.86
N PHE A 180 1.46 -20.62 2.76
CA PHE A 180 2.31 -20.27 1.63
C PHE A 180 3.76 -20.72 1.80
N ASN A 181 4.19 -21.09 3.00
CA ASN A 181 5.55 -21.59 3.22
C ASN A 181 5.81 -22.88 2.44
N SER A 182 4.84 -23.81 2.45
CA SER A 182 4.91 -25.05 1.68
C SER A 182 4.98 -24.81 0.17
N ILE A 183 4.20 -23.83 -0.34
CA ILE A 183 4.24 -23.45 -1.76
C ILE A 183 5.59 -22.85 -2.11
N SER A 184 6.07 -21.91 -1.29
CA SER A 184 7.31 -21.18 -1.52
C SER A 184 8.55 -22.09 -1.50
N GLN A 185 8.55 -23.13 -0.65
CA GLN A 185 9.63 -24.12 -0.61
C GLN A 185 9.61 -25.08 -1.80
N ALA A 186 8.42 -25.47 -2.28
CA ALA A 186 8.28 -26.40 -3.39
C ALA A 186 8.45 -25.72 -4.77
N PHE A 187 8.14 -24.42 -4.85
CA PHE A 187 8.15 -23.67 -6.09
C PHE A 187 9.57 -23.42 -6.59
N LYS A 188 9.84 -23.84 -7.83
CA LYS A 188 11.19 -23.77 -8.44
C LYS A 188 11.53 -22.41 -9.04
N GLY A 189 10.56 -21.49 -9.15
CA GLY A 189 10.76 -20.14 -9.68
C GLY A 189 11.08 -19.13 -8.58
N ASP A 190 11.34 -17.88 -8.99
CA ASP A 190 11.58 -16.79 -8.05
C ASP A 190 10.37 -16.57 -7.15
N THR A 191 10.59 -16.55 -5.84
CA THR A 191 9.55 -16.27 -4.84
C THR A 191 9.94 -15.03 -4.03
N ILE A 192 9.03 -14.08 -3.92
CA ILE A 192 9.16 -12.85 -3.13
C ILE A 192 8.07 -12.87 -2.07
N ALA A 193 8.45 -12.99 -0.81
CA ALA A 193 7.52 -12.84 0.30
C ALA A 193 7.38 -11.36 0.67
N PHE A 194 6.15 -10.86 0.78
CA PHE A 194 5.86 -9.60 1.46
C PHE A 194 5.36 -9.89 2.88
N GLY A 195 5.54 -8.96 3.82
CA GLY A 195 5.23 -9.19 5.24
C GLY A 195 6.38 -9.83 6.05
N ASP A 196 7.23 -10.65 5.42
CA ASP A 196 8.19 -11.49 6.15
C ASP A 196 9.56 -10.87 6.48
N SER A 197 9.98 -9.76 5.85
CA SER A 197 11.20 -9.08 6.31
C SER A 197 11.38 -7.63 5.86
N VAL A 198 11.72 -6.84 6.88
CA VAL A 198 12.45 -5.55 6.91
C VAL A 198 11.69 -4.26 6.58
N ASP A 199 11.80 -3.30 7.53
CA ASP A 199 11.32 -1.90 7.58
C ASP A 199 9.83 -1.61 7.84
N TYR A 200 8.93 -2.61 7.76
CA TYR A 200 7.49 -2.44 8.07
C TYR A 200 7.07 -2.92 9.47
N LEU A 201 8.01 -3.39 10.31
CA LEU A 201 7.74 -4.04 11.59
C LEU A 201 7.27 -3.09 12.71
N SER A 202 6.92 -1.83 12.40
CA SER A 202 6.56 -0.81 13.38
C SER A 202 7.64 -0.60 14.46
N ARG A 203 8.90 -0.99 14.20
CA ARG A 203 10.03 -0.83 15.11
C ARG A 203 10.60 0.57 15.00
N THR A 204 10.96 1.16 16.13
CA THR A 204 11.75 2.39 16.15
C THR A 204 13.25 2.10 16.12
N THR A 205 14.07 3.14 16.01
CA THR A 205 15.53 3.01 16.20
C THR A 205 15.93 2.68 17.64
N ILE A 206 15.00 2.81 18.60
CA ILE A 206 15.19 2.39 19.98
C ILE A 206 14.75 0.93 20.12
N LYS A 207 15.68 0.07 20.57
CA LYS A 207 15.41 -1.36 20.75
C LYS A 207 14.22 -1.57 21.70
N GLN A 208 13.32 -2.48 21.32
CA GLN A 208 12.10 -2.83 22.07
C GLN A 208 11.07 -1.70 22.18
N LEU A 209 11.23 -0.61 21.43
CA LEU A 209 10.22 0.43 21.29
C LEU A 209 9.60 0.37 19.89
N TYR A 210 8.28 0.32 19.86
CA TYR A 210 7.48 0.25 18.64
C TYR A 210 6.62 1.51 18.49
N ALA A 211 6.30 1.87 17.25
CA ALA A 211 5.37 2.94 16.90
C ALA A 211 4.46 2.44 15.77
N CYS A 212 3.14 2.56 15.93
CA CYS A 212 2.15 2.14 14.95
C CYS A 212 1.06 3.20 14.77
N GLY A 213 0.35 3.14 13.63
CA GLY A 213 -0.67 4.13 13.27
C GLY A 213 -0.11 5.53 13.06
N GLU A 214 -0.89 6.55 13.43
CA GLU A 214 -0.62 7.95 13.13
C GLU A 214 0.65 8.51 13.80
N VAL A 215 1.12 7.88 14.89
CA VAL A 215 2.38 8.27 15.54
C VAL A 215 3.61 7.82 14.75
N ALA A 216 3.44 6.87 13.83
CA ALA A 216 4.53 6.29 13.07
C ALA A 216 4.71 6.98 11.71
N CYS A 217 5.97 7.13 11.28
CA CYS A 217 6.30 7.51 9.91
C CYS A 217 6.59 6.25 9.09
N THR A 218 5.53 5.52 8.72
CA THR A 218 5.61 4.24 7.98
C THR A 218 6.05 4.41 6.52
N GLY A 219 6.00 5.63 6.00
CA GLY A 219 6.24 5.95 4.60
C GLY A 219 5.02 5.78 3.68
N MET A 220 3.94 5.11 4.13
CA MET A 220 2.77 4.80 3.29
C MET A 220 2.06 6.05 2.72
N HIS A 221 2.09 7.16 3.44
CA HIS A 221 1.36 8.39 3.07
C HIS A 221 2.20 9.42 2.32
N GLY A 222 3.53 9.25 2.27
CA GLY A 222 4.43 10.27 1.74
C GLY A 222 4.15 11.66 2.35
N ALA A 223 4.04 12.67 1.48
CA ALA A 223 3.76 14.06 1.89
C ALA A 223 2.27 14.45 1.79
N ASN A 224 1.39 13.54 1.39
CA ASN A 224 -0.06 13.78 1.40
C ASN A 224 -0.80 12.45 1.53
N ARG A 225 -1.46 12.28 2.66
CA ARG A 225 -2.19 11.07 2.99
C ARG A 225 -3.51 11.00 2.22
N LEU A 226 -3.81 9.85 1.63
CA LEU A 226 -5.12 9.59 1.05
C LEU A 226 -6.20 9.42 2.14
N GLY A 227 -7.39 9.96 1.89
CA GLY A 227 -8.55 9.81 2.77
C GLY A 227 -8.85 8.34 3.05
N SER A 228 -9.39 8.06 4.24
CA SER A 228 -9.81 6.71 4.70
C SER A 228 -8.69 5.67 4.95
N ASN A 229 -7.41 5.97 4.69
CA ASN A 229 -6.33 4.99 4.85
C ASN A 229 -5.74 4.85 6.28
N SER A 230 -5.90 5.79 7.21
CA SER A 230 -5.20 5.72 8.51
C SER A 230 -5.81 4.76 9.52
N LEU A 231 -7.12 4.49 9.47
CA LEU A 231 -7.70 3.46 10.34
C LEU A 231 -7.16 2.07 9.94
N LEU A 232 -7.11 1.82 8.63
CA LEU A 232 -6.52 0.60 8.09
C LEU A 232 -5.03 0.50 8.40
N GLU A 233 -4.28 1.59 8.23
CA GLU A 233 -2.87 1.63 8.63
C GLU A 233 -2.70 1.33 10.12
N GLY A 234 -3.48 1.97 11.00
CA GLY A 234 -3.43 1.72 12.44
C GLY A 234 -3.68 0.26 12.78
N LEU A 235 -4.71 -0.35 12.16
CA LEU A 235 -5.03 -1.76 12.35
C LEU A 235 -3.88 -2.67 11.90
N VAL A 236 -3.36 -2.46 10.69
CA VAL A 236 -2.32 -3.30 10.09
C VAL A 236 -1.00 -3.14 10.84
N THR A 237 -0.54 -1.91 11.04
CA THR A 237 0.73 -1.63 11.71
C THR A 237 0.69 -1.98 13.19
N GLY A 238 -0.48 -1.90 13.83
CA GLY A 238 -0.70 -2.37 15.20
C GLY A 238 -0.62 -3.89 15.32
N TYR A 239 -1.25 -4.63 14.41
CA TYR A 239 -1.12 -6.09 14.33
C TYR A 239 0.34 -6.52 14.13
N ILE A 240 1.06 -5.85 13.22
CA ILE A 240 2.47 -6.11 12.96
C ILE A 240 3.32 -5.81 14.21
N ALA A 241 3.14 -4.64 14.83
CA ALA A 241 3.87 -4.25 16.03
C ALA A 241 3.65 -5.25 17.18
N GLY A 242 2.41 -5.66 17.42
CA GLY A 242 2.06 -6.60 18.48
C GLY A 242 2.65 -7.98 18.26
N THR A 243 2.52 -8.51 17.03
CA THR A 243 3.09 -9.82 16.65
C THR A 243 4.60 -9.84 16.83
N ASP A 244 5.28 -8.78 16.37
CA ASP A 244 6.72 -8.69 16.47
C ASP A 244 7.22 -8.48 17.90
N ALA A 245 6.52 -7.64 18.68
CA ALA A 245 6.79 -7.48 20.11
C ALA A 245 6.71 -8.83 20.84
N CYS A 246 5.67 -9.64 20.60
CA CYS A 246 5.52 -10.98 21.16
C CYS A 246 6.68 -11.92 20.78
N LYS A 247 7.05 -11.96 19.48
CA LYS A 247 8.20 -12.75 19.00
C LYS A 247 9.52 -12.29 19.65
N SER A 248 9.70 -10.98 19.85
CA SER A 248 10.93 -10.42 20.42
C SER A 248 11.13 -10.76 21.90
N ILE A 249 10.04 -10.80 22.67
CA ILE A 249 10.06 -11.16 24.10
C ILE A 249 10.42 -12.62 24.30
N GLN A 250 9.90 -13.53 23.47
CA GLN A 250 10.21 -14.97 23.57
C GLN A 250 11.72 -15.26 23.39
N LYS A 251 12.41 -14.44 22.60
CA LYS A 251 13.86 -14.57 22.37
C LYS A 251 14.71 -13.91 23.47
N THR A 252 14.13 -13.02 24.25
CA THR A 252 14.87 -12.18 25.20
C THR A 252 14.29 -12.36 26.60
N ARG A 253 14.64 -13.47 27.27
CA ARG A 253 14.42 -13.60 28.72
C ARG A 253 15.41 -12.68 29.45
N ARG A 254 15.06 -11.41 29.59
CA ARG A 254 15.74 -10.48 30.50
C ARG A 254 14.89 -10.34 31.74
N GLU A 255 15.51 -10.43 32.92
CA GLU A 255 14.84 -10.01 34.16
C GLU A 255 14.52 -8.51 34.03
N LEU A 256 13.23 -8.18 34.09
CA LEU A 256 12.74 -6.82 34.14
C LEU A 256 13.06 -6.27 35.53
N LEU A 257 14.28 -5.77 35.72
CA LEU A 257 14.56 -4.98 36.91
C LEU A 257 13.81 -3.65 36.78
N PRO A 258 13.05 -3.22 37.80
CA PRO A 258 12.42 -1.92 37.79
C PRO A 258 13.50 -0.86 37.60
N TYR A 259 13.38 -0.10 36.52
CA TYR A 259 14.32 1.00 36.26
C TYR A 259 14.07 2.10 37.30
N THR A 260 15.01 2.30 38.20
CA THR A 260 14.94 3.42 39.15
C THR A 260 15.13 4.71 38.37
N ILE A 261 14.06 5.47 38.19
CA ILE A 261 14.14 6.82 37.65
C ILE A 261 14.90 7.68 38.66
N ARG A 262 16.20 7.90 38.42
CA ARG A 262 16.99 8.83 39.21
C ARG A 262 16.57 10.25 38.84
N LYS A 263 15.87 10.91 39.77
CA LYS A 263 15.54 12.33 39.67
C LYS A 263 16.85 13.13 39.60
N SER A 264 17.17 13.70 38.45
CA SER A 264 18.45 14.40 38.22
C SER A 264 18.31 15.88 37.87
N MET A 265 17.10 16.44 37.92
CA MET A 265 16.92 17.87 37.73
C MET A 265 16.72 18.55 39.09
N GLY A 266 17.56 19.55 39.37
CA GLY A 266 17.42 20.40 40.54
C GLY A 266 16.08 21.13 40.50
N LEU A 267 15.58 21.53 41.67
CA LEU A 267 14.38 22.34 41.78
C LEU A 267 14.57 23.63 40.97
N SER A 268 13.94 23.74 39.79
CA SER A 268 13.89 24.98 39.04
C SER A 268 13.26 26.05 39.93
N LYS A 269 13.89 27.22 40.07
CA LYS A 269 13.28 28.36 40.76
C LYS A 269 11.97 28.66 40.06
N ILE A 270 10.84 28.43 40.74
CA ILE A 270 9.51 28.64 40.18
C ILE A 270 9.36 30.14 39.91
N SER A 271 9.59 30.56 38.66
CA SER A 271 9.10 31.83 38.16
C SER A 271 7.62 31.66 37.83
N TRP A 272 6.78 32.62 38.21
CA TRP A 272 5.38 32.62 37.79
C TRP A 272 5.33 32.57 36.26
N LEU A 273 4.68 31.55 35.71
CA LEU A 273 4.61 31.27 34.28
C LEU A 273 3.17 30.89 33.96
N ASP A 274 2.53 31.66 33.08
CA ASP A 274 1.20 31.35 32.61
C ASP A 274 1.27 30.31 31.48
N LEU A 275 1.02 29.05 31.83
CA LEU A 275 1.04 27.93 30.89
C LEU A 275 -0.06 28.03 29.82
N ASN A 276 -1.20 28.62 30.16
CA ASN A 276 -2.32 28.75 29.23
C ASN A 276 -2.02 29.81 28.17
N ASP A 277 -1.41 30.92 28.58
CA ASP A 277 -0.98 31.97 27.66
C ASP A 277 0.01 31.43 26.62
N ILE A 278 1.04 30.70 27.06
CA ILE A 278 2.03 30.09 26.16
C ILE A 278 1.36 29.03 25.26
N LYS A 279 0.49 28.17 25.81
CA LYS A 279 -0.23 27.15 25.01
C LYS A 279 -1.09 27.77 23.92
N ASN A 280 -1.82 28.84 24.23
CA ASN A 280 -2.67 29.54 23.27
C ASN A 280 -1.85 30.31 22.23
N SER A 281 -0.77 30.97 22.68
CA SER A 281 0.17 31.66 21.81
C SER A 281 0.85 30.70 20.83
N LEU A 282 1.27 29.52 21.29
CA LEU A 282 1.85 28.48 20.44
C LEU A 282 0.85 27.97 19.40
N LYS A 283 -0.40 27.71 19.78
CA LYS A 283 -1.44 27.29 18.82
C LYS A 283 -1.67 28.34 17.73
N SER A 284 -1.78 29.61 18.13
CA SER A 284 -1.97 30.73 17.21
C SER A 284 -0.78 30.87 16.24
N LEU A 285 0.44 30.79 16.78
CA LEU A 285 1.69 30.81 16.00
C LEU A 285 1.72 29.68 14.96
N MET A 286 1.46 28.43 15.37
CA MET A 286 1.48 27.28 14.48
C MET A 286 0.42 27.37 13.37
N TRP A 287 -0.77 27.89 13.67
CA TRP A 287 -1.82 28.08 12.67
C TRP A 287 -1.42 29.11 11.61
N ARG A 288 -0.85 30.23 12.06
CA ARG A 288 -0.48 31.35 11.20
C ARG A 288 0.76 31.06 10.36
N ASP A 289 1.81 30.53 10.97
CA ASP A 289 3.16 30.52 10.39
C ASP A 289 3.59 29.12 9.90
N ALA A 290 2.93 28.06 10.38
CA ALA A 290 3.15 26.67 9.98
C ALA A 290 1.89 25.99 9.41
N GLY A 291 0.90 26.78 8.99
CA GLY A 291 -0.38 26.34 8.43
C GLY A 291 -0.29 25.75 7.01
N ILE A 292 -1.27 26.07 6.16
CA ILE A 292 -1.35 25.56 4.78
C ILE A 292 -0.20 26.14 3.93
N GLU A 293 -0.05 27.46 3.95
CA GLU A 293 1.00 28.19 3.24
C GLU A 293 2.12 28.55 4.20
N ARG A 294 3.36 28.47 3.72
CA ARG A 294 4.56 28.70 4.53
C ARG A 294 5.59 29.50 3.72
N ASN A 295 6.39 30.32 4.39
CA ASN A 295 7.54 31.00 3.78
C ASN A 295 8.71 31.09 4.77
N GLU A 296 9.92 31.35 4.27
CA GLU A 296 11.14 31.39 5.10
C GLU A 296 11.03 32.37 6.27
N ARG A 297 10.48 33.57 6.04
CA ARG A 297 10.41 34.63 7.06
C ARG A 297 9.53 34.20 8.24
N HIS A 298 8.29 33.78 7.97
CA HIS A 298 7.35 33.36 9.02
C HIS A 298 7.82 32.11 9.74
N LEU A 299 8.45 31.16 9.03
CA LEU A 299 9.00 29.96 9.66
C LEU A 299 10.19 30.28 10.58
N LEU A 300 11.03 31.24 10.22
CA LEU A 300 12.13 31.70 11.07
C LEU A 300 11.60 32.39 12.33
N GLU A 301 10.65 33.32 12.18
CA GLU A 301 9.99 34.01 13.30
C GLU A 301 9.33 32.98 14.25
N ALA A 302 8.68 31.95 13.70
CA ALA A 302 8.09 30.89 14.51
C ALA A 302 9.15 30.05 15.25
N GLU A 303 10.27 29.72 14.61
CA GLU A 303 11.36 28.97 15.24
C GLU A 303 11.95 29.75 16.43
N GLU A 304 12.20 31.05 16.27
CA GLU A 304 12.71 31.94 17.33
C GLU A 304 11.75 32.04 18.52
N MET A 305 10.45 32.21 18.27
CA MET A 305 9.44 32.29 19.33
C MET A 305 9.29 30.97 20.09
N ILE A 306 9.32 29.84 19.38
CA ILE A 306 9.29 28.50 19.99
C ILE A 306 10.55 28.28 20.85
N GLU A 307 11.72 28.71 20.40
CA GLU A 307 12.95 28.59 21.18
C GLU A 307 12.90 29.45 22.45
N MET A 308 12.41 30.68 22.33
CA MET A 308 12.20 31.57 23.46
C MET A 308 11.27 30.93 24.50
N TRP A 309 10.10 30.42 24.11
CA TRP A 309 9.21 29.73 25.07
C TRP A 309 9.83 28.45 25.62
N SER A 310 10.57 27.70 24.81
CA SER A 310 11.27 26.49 25.26
C SER A 310 12.28 26.82 26.36
N SER A 311 12.99 27.95 26.26
CA SER A 311 13.95 28.39 27.28
C SER A 311 13.34 28.65 28.67
N TYR A 312 12.02 28.93 28.73
CA TYR A 312 11.30 29.14 29.99
C TYR A 312 10.57 27.91 30.52
N VAL A 313 10.42 26.87 29.71
CA VAL A 313 9.51 25.74 29.98
C VAL A 313 10.24 24.41 30.09
N MET A 314 11.31 24.20 29.30
CA MET A 314 11.92 22.88 29.14
C MET A 314 12.77 22.42 30.33
N ASP A 315 13.22 23.33 31.19
CA ASP A 315 13.99 23.04 32.41
C ASP A 315 13.11 22.90 33.66
N LYS A 316 11.78 23.07 33.52
CA LYS A 316 10.82 23.04 34.62
C LYS A 316 10.23 21.65 34.85
N GLU A 317 10.01 21.32 36.12
CA GLU A 317 9.17 20.21 36.53
C GLU A 317 7.76 20.74 36.87
N PHE A 318 6.74 20.07 36.35
CA PHE A 318 5.35 20.44 36.60
C PHE A 318 4.63 19.40 37.46
N SER A 319 3.88 19.87 38.46
CA SER A 319 3.03 19.02 39.31
C SER A 319 1.74 18.56 38.61
N ASN A 320 1.42 19.14 37.44
CA ASN A 320 0.22 18.87 36.67
C ASN A 320 0.59 18.42 35.24
N PRO A 321 -0.10 17.40 34.65
CA PRO A 321 0.06 16.98 33.26
C PRO A 321 0.08 18.12 32.23
N ALA A 322 -0.67 19.20 32.45
CA ALA A 322 -0.75 20.32 31.51
C ALA A 322 0.61 20.96 31.18
N GLY A 323 1.54 20.99 32.14
CA GLY A 323 2.89 21.51 31.89
C GLY A 323 3.75 20.57 31.05
N TRP A 324 3.63 19.26 31.27
CA TRP A 324 4.28 18.22 30.46
C TRP A 324 3.72 18.17 29.03
N GLU A 325 2.41 18.35 28.88
CA GLU A 325 1.77 18.52 27.58
C GLU A 325 2.34 19.73 26.83
N LEU A 326 2.53 20.86 27.52
CA LEU A 326 3.11 22.05 26.90
C LEU A 326 4.55 21.81 26.44
N GLN A 327 5.38 21.14 27.25
CA GLN A 327 6.74 20.74 26.85
C GLN A 327 6.71 19.86 25.59
N ASN A 328 5.80 18.88 25.54
CA ASN A 328 5.64 18.02 24.36
C ASN A 328 5.18 18.81 23.13
N MET A 329 4.22 19.74 23.29
CA MET A 329 3.75 20.61 22.22
C MET A 329 4.89 21.49 21.67
N LEU A 330 5.68 22.13 22.54
CA LEU A 330 6.82 22.95 22.13
C LEU A 330 7.86 22.13 21.35
N LEU A 331 8.19 20.93 21.84
CA LEU A 331 9.12 20.03 21.15
C LEU A 331 8.60 19.64 19.76
N VAL A 332 7.35 19.18 19.66
CA VAL A 332 6.75 18.77 18.38
C VAL A 332 6.65 19.96 17.42
N SER A 333 6.22 21.13 17.90
CA SER A 333 6.18 22.37 17.12
C SER A 333 7.56 22.75 16.59
N LYS A 334 8.60 22.69 17.42
CA LYS A 334 9.98 22.95 17.00
C LYS A 334 10.40 22.01 15.87
N LEU A 335 10.13 20.71 16.00
CA LEU A 335 10.45 19.71 14.97
C LEU A 335 9.72 19.97 13.65
N ILE A 336 8.44 20.35 13.72
CA ILE A 336 7.62 20.70 12.54
C ILE A 336 8.19 21.93 11.84
N VAL A 337 8.38 23.03 12.56
CA VAL A 337 8.86 24.31 11.99
C VAL A 337 10.27 24.16 11.43
N THR A 338 11.18 23.52 12.17
CA THR A 338 12.55 23.25 11.70
C THR A 338 12.54 22.44 10.41
N SER A 339 11.70 21.40 10.34
CA SER A 339 11.57 20.55 9.14
C SER A 339 10.98 21.32 7.96
N ALA A 340 9.95 22.13 8.20
CA ALA A 340 9.28 22.94 7.18
C ALA A 340 10.22 24.02 6.62
N ARG A 341 11.04 24.65 7.47
CA ARG A 341 12.02 25.66 7.05
C ARG A 341 13.16 25.02 6.26
N LYS A 342 13.68 23.89 6.75
CA LYS A 342 14.73 23.12 6.06
C LYS A 342 14.30 22.69 4.66
N ARG A 343 13.04 22.24 4.47
CA ARG A 343 12.52 21.79 3.18
C ARG A 343 12.21 22.96 2.23
N LYS A 344 13.14 23.24 1.34
CA LYS A 344 13.06 24.27 0.29
C LYS A 344 12.44 23.74 -1.02
N GLU A 345 11.23 23.20 -0.93
CA GLU A 345 10.38 22.79 -2.06
C GLU A 345 8.90 22.83 -1.61
N SER A 346 7.97 22.65 -2.56
CA SER A 346 6.57 22.33 -2.26
C SER A 346 6.25 20.90 -2.70
N ARG A 347 5.68 20.09 -1.81
CA ARG A 347 5.34 18.68 -2.07
C ARG A 347 4.18 18.23 -1.19
N GLY A 348 3.11 17.71 -1.79
CA GLY A 348 1.94 17.25 -1.04
C GLY A 348 1.29 18.38 -0.26
N VAL A 349 1.06 18.20 1.04
CA VAL A 349 0.51 19.24 1.95
C VAL A 349 1.56 20.22 2.47
N HIS A 350 2.82 20.07 2.08
CA HIS A 350 3.86 21.06 2.36
C HIS A 350 3.94 22.06 1.21
N HIS A 351 3.37 23.25 1.42
CA HIS A 351 3.37 24.33 0.43
C HIS A 351 4.21 25.52 0.90
N ARG A 352 5.30 25.79 0.18
CA ARG A 352 6.22 26.91 0.38
C ARG A 352 5.98 27.96 -0.71
N THR A 353 5.47 29.13 -0.35
CA THR A 353 5.16 30.20 -1.32
C THR A 353 6.41 30.78 -1.98
N ASP A 354 7.55 30.69 -1.28
CA ASP A 354 8.91 31.03 -1.74
C ASP A 354 9.63 29.88 -2.48
N TYR A 355 9.09 28.65 -2.44
CA TYR A 355 9.60 27.48 -3.17
C TYR A 355 8.43 26.64 -3.73
N GLN A 356 7.74 27.15 -4.75
CA GLN A 356 6.45 26.61 -5.21
C GLN A 356 6.55 25.27 -5.97
N LYS A 357 7.73 24.91 -6.47
CA LYS A 357 7.92 23.71 -7.30
C LYS A 357 8.39 22.52 -6.45
N THR A 358 7.94 21.34 -6.85
CA THR A 358 8.50 20.06 -6.38
C THR A 358 9.91 19.89 -6.92
N ASP A 359 10.87 19.55 -6.05
CA ASP A 359 12.27 19.32 -6.44
C ASP A 359 12.65 17.87 -6.16
N ASN A 360 12.60 17.05 -7.22
CA ASN A 360 12.96 15.64 -7.13
C ASN A 360 14.46 15.37 -7.09
N ILE A 361 15.32 16.37 -7.35
CA ILE A 361 16.78 16.20 -7.36
C ILE A 361 17.28 16.29 -5.92
N HIS A 362 16.90 17.33 -5.19
CA HIS A 362 17.44 17.58 -3.85
C HIS A 362 16.55 17.04 -2.72
N TRP A 363 15.24 16.90 -2.96
CA TRP A 363 14.25 16.72 -1.90
C TRP A 363 13.35 15.48 -2.01
N LYS A 364 13.63 14.56 -2.95
CA LYS A 364 13.00 13.22 -3.01
C LYS A 364 13.54 12.29 -1.90
N LYS A 365 13.33 12.68 -0.65
CA LYS A 365 13.82 12.01 0.57
C LYS A 365 12.95 12.33 1.78
N HIS A 366 13.04 11.53 2.84
CA HIS A 366 12.46 11.87 4.14
C HIS A 366 13.40 12.78 4.93
N ILE A 367 12.85 13.69 5.75
CA ILE A 367 13.65 14.44 6.73
C ILE A 367 13.65 13.61 8.00
N LEU A 368 14.83 13.19 8.42
CA LEU A 368 15.05 12.51 9.68
C LEU A 368 15.75 13.48 10.64
N ILE A 369 15.12 13.77 11.78
CA ILE A 369 15.72 14.51 12.88
C ILE A 369 16.20 13.49 13.92
N LYS A 370 17.48 13.57 14.28
CA LYS A 370 18.08 12.75 15.34
C LYS A 370 18.51 13.69 16.47
N LYS A 371 18.35 13.23 17.71
CA LYS A 371 18.90 13.89 18.89
C LYS A 371 20.36 13.49 19.07
#